data_AF-A0A966HCK0-F1
#
_entry.id   AF-A0A966HCK0-F1
#
_cell.length_a   1.000
_cell.length_b   1.000
_cell.length_c   1.000
_cell.angle_alpha   90.00
_cell.angle_beta   90.00
_cell.angle_gamma   90.00
#
_symmetry.space_group_name_H-M   'P 1'
#
loop_
_entity.id
_entity.type
_entity.pdbx_description
1 polymer ?
#
loop_
_entity_poly.entity_id
_entity_poly.type
_entity_poly.pdbx_seq_one_letter_code
_entity_poly.pdbx_strand_id
1 'polypeptide(L)'
;MELPRSTVVNRFVPKEKFYAKTTITSKLKQLFTDEIEKITWKNKISPDTLNITAGDYAELQVFEIVLKSAEVSTVVLKHIDTFIPYPILFIVKKPGAIKATLSYKESSARSNDVMRVDSYFDTGWRQDLSLELKGRSVDEIYKNYLYQIAPQLQHVAYTNAKVAVEKNKEHQKLQKQIDAINRQIANEPAIAKKQELARERFLIQQQMENMV
;
A
#
# COMPACT_ATOMS: atom_id res chain seq x y z
N MET A 1 -7.10 12.48 -9.70
CA MET A 1 -7.97 11.31 -10.04
C MET A 1 -9.38 11.78 -10.30
N GLU A 2 -9.91 11.45 -11.48
CA GLU A 2 -11.28 11.77 -11.85
C GLU A 2 -12.11 10.48 -11.88
N LEU A 3 -13.16 10.42 -11.05
CA LEU A 3 -14.07 9.27 -10.99
C LEU A 3 -15.48 9.70 -11.42
N PRO A 4 -16.28 8.80 -12.02
CA PRO A 4 -17.67 9.09 -12.37
C PRO A 4 -18.50 9.54 -11.17
N ARG A 5 -19.44 10.47 -11.40
CA ARG A 5 -20.30 11.03 -10.35
C ARG A 5 -21.08 9.96 -9.57
N SER A 6 -21.44 8.85 -10.22
CA SER A 6 -22.14 7.72 -9.61
C SER A 6 -21.37 7.02 -8.49
N THR A 7 -20.04 7.18 -8.45
CA THR A 7 -19.19 6.61 -7.39
C THR A 7 -19.10 7.51 -6.16
N VAL A 8 -19.58 8.76 -6.22
CA VAL A 8 -19.35 9.76 -5.17
C VAL A 8 -20.20 9.45 -3.94
N VAL A 9 -19.54 9.39 -2.79
CA VAL A 9 -20.17 9.28 -1.46
C VAL A 9 -20.00 10.60 -0.69
N ASN A 10 -18.81 11.19 -0.74
CA ASN A 10 -18.43 12.47 -0.12
C ASN A 10 -18.90 12.65 1.33
N ARG A 11 -18.70 11.61 2.16
CA ARG A 11 -19.14 11.59 3.57
C ARG A 11 -17.97 11.80 4.52
N PHE A 12 -18.11 12.74 5.45
CA PHE A 12 -17.15 12.90 6.54
C PHE A 12 -17.15 11.69 7.48
N VAL A 13 -15.97 11.21 7.86
CA VAL A 13 -15.80 10.08 8.77
C VAL A 13 -15.12 10.58 10.05
N PRO A 14 -15.86 10.68 11.17
CA PRO A 14 -15.26 11.01 12.46
C PRO A 14 -14.19 10.00 12.84
N LYS A 15 -13.07 10.46 13.40
CA LYS A 15 -11.96 9.59 13.80
C LYS A 15 -12.39 8.60 14.88
N GLU A 16 -13.35 9.00 15.69
CA GLU A 16 -13.99 8.23 16.75
C GLU A 16 -14.60 6.93 16.26
N LYS A 17 -15.02 6.86 14.98
CA LYS A 17 -15.54 5.63 14.38
C LYS A 17 -14.48 4.52 14.32
N PHE A 18 -13.20 4.88 14.25
CA PHE A 18 -12.10 3.92 14.27
C PHE A 18 -11.70 3.50 15.70
N TYR A 19 -12.39 3.99 16.74
CA TYR A 19 -12.15 3.60 18.13
C TYR A 19 -13.25 2.68 18.69
N ALA A 20 -14.44 2.71 18.08
CA ALA A 20 -15.65 2.16 18.70
C ALA A 20 -15.72 0.62 18.80
N LYS A 21 -14.90 -0.12 18.06
CA LYS A 21 -15.02 -1.59 17.93
C LYS A 21 -13.77 -2.38 18.31
N THR A 22 -12.71 -1.73 18.80
CA THR A 22 -11.44 -2.38 19.16
C THR A 22 -10.73 -1.63 20.27
N THR A 23 -9.98 -2.33 21.13
CA THR A 23 -9.09 -1.73 22.13
C THR A 23 -7.97 -0.96 21.44
N ILE A 24 -8.21 0.31 21.11
CA ILE A 24 -7.17 1.21 20.60
C ILE A 24 -6.23 1.60 21.74
N THR A 25 -4.93 1.55 21.49
CA THR A 25 -3.95 2.05 22.47
C THR A 25 -3.99 3.58 22.52
N SER A 26 -3.72 4.17 23.69
CA SER A 26 -3.63 5.63 23.83
C SER A 26 -2.67 6.26 22.83
N LYS A 27 -1.55 5.57 22.54
CA LYS A 27 -0.57 5.98 21.52
C LYS A 27 -1.18 6.05 20.12
N LEU A 28 -1.94 5.04 19.69
CA LEU A 28 -2.57 5.07 18.37
C LEU A 28 -3.63 6.17 18.27
N LYS A 29 -4.40 6.40 19.34
CA LYS A 29 -5.35 7.52 19.39
C LYS A 29 -4.66 8.89 19.26
N GLN A 30 -3.49 9.05 19.88
CA GLN A 30 -2.66 10.25 19.70
C GLN A 30 -2.22 10.42 18.24
N LEU A 31 -1.72 9.36 17.58
CA LEU A 31 -1.35 9.42 16.16
C LEU A 31 -2.51 9.88 15.27
N PHE A 32 -3.73 9.38 15.47
CA PHE A 32 -4.90 9.88 14.75
C PHE A 32 -5.17 11.37 15.00
N THR A 33 -4.87 11.88 16.19
CA THR A 33 -5.11 13.28 16.57
C THR A 33 -4.06 14.21 15.96
N ASP A 34 -2.81 13.77 16.01
CA ASP A 34 -1.62 14.54 15.65
C ASP A 34 -1.36 14.52 14.14
N GLU A 35 -1.58 13.37 13.49
CA GLU A 35 -1.24 13.20 12.08
C GLU A 35 -2.38 13.59 11.14
N ILE A 36 -3.61 13.25 11.50
CA ILE A 36 -4.78 13.41 10.62
C ILE A 36 -5.52 14.70 10.96
N GLU A 37 -5.87 15.48 9.97
CA GLU A 37 -6.81 16.59 10.09
C GLU A 37 -8.23 16.10 9.87
N LYS A 38 -8.47 15.49 8.70
CA LYS A 38 -9.80 15.14 8.21
C LYS A 38 -9.77 13.84 7.43
N ILE A 39 -10.80 13.02 7.62
CA ILE A 39 -11.04 11.80 6.85
C ILE A 39 -12.38 11.95 6.12
N THR A 40 -12.37 11.76 4.81
CA THR A 40 -13.57 11.80 3.98
C THR A 40 -13.66 10.53 3.16
N TRP A 41 -14.77 9.80 3.28
CA TRP A 41 -15.09 8.73 2.35
C TRP A 41 -15.57 9.37 1.04
N LYS A 42 -14.68 9.42 0.05
CA LYS A 42 -14.91 10.16 -1.19
C LYS A 42 -15.74 9.36 -2.17
N ASN A 43 -15.36 8.12 -2.43
CA ASN A 43 -15.98 7.29 -3.45
C ASN A 43 -16.12 5.83 -3.04
N LYS A 44 -17.09 5.16 -3.66
CA LYS A 44 -17.32 3.71 -3.63
C LYS A 44 -17.33 3.21 -5.08
N ILE A 45 -16.55 2.18 -5.37
CA ILE A 45 -16.43 1.56 -6.69
C ILE A 45 -16.93 0.12 -6.57
N SER A 46 -18.00 -0.18 -7.30
CA SER A 46 -18.78 -1.41 -7.11
C SER A 46 -19.79 -1.58 -8.25
N PRO A 47 -20.40 -2.76 -8.42
CA PRO A 47 -21.41 -3.01 -9.46
C PRO A 47 -22.67 -2.12 -9.37
N ASP A 48 -22.99 -1.58 -8.18
CA ASP A 48 -24.12 -0.67 -7.99
C ASP A 48 -23.77 0.80 -8.30
N THR A 49 -22.47 1.14 -8.41
CA THR A 49 -22.01 2.51 -8.70
C THR A 49 -21.46 2.65 -10.12
N LEU A 50 -21.04 1.56 -10.75
CA LEU A 50 -20.50 1.49 -12.11
C LEU A 50 -21.01 0.23 -12.83
N ASN A 51 -21.00 0.25 -14.16
CA ASN A 51 -21.30 -0.93 -14.98
C ASN A 51 -20.09 -1.89 -15.02
N ILE A 52 -19.81 -2.55 -13.90
CA ILE A 52 -18.71 -3.49 -13.70
C ILE A 52 -19.20 -4.72 -12.93
N THR A 53 -18.44 -5.81 -12.96
CA THR A 53 -18.74 -7.01 -12.16
C THR A 53 -17.99 -7.02 -10.82
N ALA A 54 -18.54 -7.70 -9.83
CA ALA A 54 -17.79 -8.11 -8.65
C ALA A 54 -16.93 -9.35 -8.99
N GLY A 55 -15.79 -9.48 -8.33
CA GLY A 55 -14.98 -10.70 -8.33
C GLY A 55 -14.71 -11.15 -6.91
N ASP A 56 -13.43 -11.34 -6.56
CA ASP A 56 -13.03 -11.65 -5.20
C ASP A 56 -13.28 -10.47 -4.24
N TYR A 57 -13.37 -9.25 -4.79
CA TYR A 57 -13.78 -8.05 -4.06
C TYR A 57 -15.16 -7.57 -4.53
N ALA A 58 -16.08 -7.40 -3.58
CA ALA A 58 -17.41 -6.87 -3.87
C ALA A 58 -17.39 -5.36 -4.13
N GLU A 59 -16.53 -4.62 -3.43
CA GLU A 59 -16.40 -3.17 -3.53
C GLU A 59 -14.95 -2.72 -3.30
N LEU A 60 -14.58 -1.57 -3.84
CA LEU A 60 -13.35 -0.83 -3.56
C LEU A 60 -13.71 0.56 -3.02
N GLN A 61 -13.14 0.92 -1.88
CA GLN A 61 -13.40 2.21 -1.22
C GLN A 61 -12.31 3.22 -1.52
N VAL A 62 -12.67 4.50 -1.65
CA VAL A 62 -11.70 5.60 -1.79
C VAL A 62 -11.85 6.57 -0.62
N PHE A 63 -10.80 6.68 0.18
CA PHE A 63 -10.74 7.56 1.35
C PHE A 63 -9.74 8.67 1.12
N GLU A 64 -10.17 9.91 1.28
CA GLU A 64 -9.28 11.06 1.33
C GLU A 64 -8.91 11.37 2.77
N ILE A 65 -7.61 11.47 3.03
CA ILE A 65 -7.04 11.81 4.33
C ILE A 65 -6.25 13.10 4.16
N VAL A 66 -6.69 14.16 4.83
CA VAL A 66 -5.93 15.41 4.95
C VAL A 66 -5.09 15.33 6.21
N LEU A 67 -3.79 15.60 6.09
CA LEU A 67 -2.84 15.54 7.20
C LEU A 67 -2.61 16.90 7.85
N LYS A 68 -2.37 16.88 9.16
CA LYS A 68 -1.78 18.00 9.91
C LYS A 68 -0.25 17.95 9.89
N SER A 69 0.31 16.75 9.84
CA SER A 69 1.74 16.46 9.86
C SER A 69 2.32 16.28 8.44
N ALA A 70 3.64 16.18 8.36
CA ALA A 70 4.33 15.92 7.10
C ALA A 70 4.10 14.50 6.55
N GLU A 71 3.82 13.53 7.42
CA GLU A 71 3.63 12.12 7.11
C GLU A 71 2.51 11.49 7.93
N VAL A 72 1.96 10.39 7.41
CA VAL A 72 1.03 9.52 8.13
C VAL A 72 1.70 8.19 8.42
N SER A 73 1.56 7.72 9.66
CA SER A 73 2.08 6.43 10.09
C SER A 73 1.33 5.28 9.41
N THR A 74 2.06 4.29 8.88
CA THR A 74 1.44 3.09 8.30
C THR A 74 0.55 2.35 9.31
N VAL A 75 0.83 2.46 10.61
CA VAL A 75 -0.01 1.88 11.67
C VAL A 75 -1.43 2.49 11.68
N VAL A 76 -1.55 3.78 11.40
CA VAL A 76 -2.85 4.47 11.32
C VAL A 76 -3.64 3.99 10.11
N LEU A 77 -3.00 3.90 8.94
CA LEU A 77 -3.63 3.37 7.73
C LEU A 77 -4.07 1.91 7.90
N LYS A 78 -3.21 1.07 8.49
CA LYS A 78 -3.54 -0.32 8.87
C LYS A 78 -4.77 -0.40 9.74
N HIS A 79 -4.84 0.45 10.75
CA HIS A 79 -5.98 0.46 11.66
C HIS A 79 -7.27 0.83 10.92
N ILE A 80 -7.25 1.83 10.04
CA ILE A 80 -8.42 2.15 9.20
C ILE A 80 -8.81 0.96 8.32
N ASP A 81 -7.83 0.30 7.70
CA ASP A 81 -8.05 -0.86 6.83
C ASP A 81 -8.68 -2.06 7.55
N THR A 82 -8.41 -2.24 8.86
CA THR A 82 -9.04 -3.33 9.64
C THR A 82 -10.51 -3.09 9.97
N PHE A 83 -10.98 -1.84 9.90
CA PHE A 83 -12.38 -1.50 10.21
C PHE A 83 -13.32 -1.70 9.03
N ILE A 84 -12.79 -1.86 7.82
CA ILE A 84 -13.57 -1.95 6.59
C ILE A 84 -13.21 -3.26 5.88
N PRO A 85 -14.19 -4.16 5.63
CA PRO A 85 -13.95 -5.47 5.06
C PRO A 85 -13.69 -5.45 3.53
N TYR A 86 -13.30 -4.30 3.00
CA TYR A 86 -13.06 -4.07 1.57
C TYR A 86 -11.68 -3.43 1.36
N PRO A 87 -11.05 -3.58 0.19
CA PRO A 87 -9.88 -2.79 -0.17
C PRO A 87 -10.15 -1.28 -0.07
N ILE A 88 -9.16 -0.52 0.43
CA ILE A 88 -9.24 0.93 0.51
C ILE A 88 -8.07 1.55 -0.26
N LEU A 89 -8.39 2.39 -1.24
CA LEU A 89 -7.46 3.35 -1.82
C LEU A 89 -7.45 4.63 -0.98
N PHE A 90 -6.32 4.91 -0.33
CA PHE A 90 -6.12 6.16 0.38
C PHE A 90 -5.54 7.23 -0.53
N ILE A 91 -6.20 8.37 -0.61
CA ILE A 91 -5.69 9.60 -1.20
C ILE A 91 -5.25 10.51 -0.05
N VAL A 92 -3.95 10.58 0.20
CA VAL A 92 -3.38 11.34 1.31
C VAL A 92 -2.92 12.70 0.82
N LYS A 93 -3.37 13.76 1.47
CA LYS A 93 -3.11 15.15 1.10
C LYS A 93 -2.46 15.91 2.25
N LYS A 94 -1.50 16.76 1.90
CA LYS A 94 -0.91 17.81 2.75
C LYS A 94 -0.73 19.09 1.90
N PRO A 95 -0.40 20.25 2.49
CA PRO A 95 -0.21 21.47 1.73
C PRO A 95 0.77 21.27 0.55
N GLY A 96 0.30 21.51 -0.66
CA GLY A 96 1.09 21.42 -1.90
C GLY A 96 1.50 20.00 -2.33
N ALA A 97 1.04 18.93 -1.66
CA ALA A 97 1.41 17.57 -2.01
C ALA A 97 0.30 16.53 -1.78
N ILE A 98 0.29 15.52 -2.63
CA ILE A 98 -0.66 14.41 -2.65
C ILE A 98 0.10 13.09 -2.88
N LYS A 99 -0.37 12.01 -2.27
CA LYS A 99 0.06 10.64 -2.59
C LYS A 99 -1.11 9.69 -2.54
N ALA A 100 -1.05 8.61 -3.33
CA ALA A 100 -1.94 7.48 -3.17
C ALA A 100 -1.24 6.38 -2.40
N THR A 101 -2.00 5.70 -1.54
CA THR A 101 -1.54 4.54 -0.77
C THR A 101 -2.57 3.44 -0.88
N LEU A 102 -2.13 2.23 -1.17
CA LEU A 102 -2.99 1.05 -1.31
C LEU A 102 -2.29 -0.15 -0.69
N SER A 103 -3.04 -0.94 0.08
CA SER A 103 -2.57 -2.22 0.56
C SER A 103 -2.87 -3.33 -0.43
N TYR A 104 -1.93 -4.27 -0.60
CA TYR A 104 -2.29 -5.58 -1.11
C TYR A 104 -2.99 -6.41 -0.02
N LYS A 105 -4.26 -6.73 -0.26
CA LYS A 105 -5.03 -7.73 0.48
C LYS A 105 -5.15 -8.97 -0.40
N GLU A 106 -4.99 -10.16 0.17
CA GLU A 106 -5.37 -11.42 -0.48
C GLU A 106 -6.82 -11.72 -0.10
N SER A 107 -7.68 -11.98 -1.10
CA SER A 107 -9.04 -12.43 -0.80
C SER A 107 -9.00 -13.86 -0.28
N SER A 108 -9.37 -14.05 0.99
CA SER A 108 -9.46 -15.36 1.63
C SER A 108 -10.71 -16.09 1.16
N ALA A 109 -10.79 -16.46 -0.12
CA ALA A 109 -11.89 -17.29 -0.66
C ALA A 109 -11.95 -18.72 -0.04
N ARG A 110 -11.10 -19.05 0.94
CA ARG A 110 -11.01 -20.39 1.55
C ARG A 110 -10.99 -20.45 3.08
N SER A 111 -11.09 -19.35 3.79
CA SER A 111 -11.20 -19.37 5.25
C SER A 111 -11.94 -18.14 5.75
N ASN A 112 -12.71 -18.29 6.82
CA ASN A 112 -13.29 -17.19 7.62
C ASN A 112 -12.21 -16.29 8.27
N ASP A 113 -11.03 -16.18 7.66
CA ASP A 113 -9.88 -15.44 8.16
C ASP A 113 -9.94 -14.00 7.65
N VAL A 114 -9.76 -13.08 8.59
CA VAL A 114 -9.75 -11.63 8.38
C VAL A 114 -8.78 -11.31 7.25
N MET A 115 -9.22 -10.52 6.27
CA MET A 115 -8.40 -9.98 5.18
C MET A 115 -7.03 -9.50 5.73
N ARG A 116 -5.95 -10.24 5.45
CA ARG A 116 -4.61 -9.88 5.93
C ARG A 116 -4.02 -8.83 5.01
N VAL A 117 -3.75 -7.66 5.57
CA VAL A 117 -2.99 -6.61 4.89
C VAL A 117 -1.54 -7.04 4.81
N ASP A 118 -1.08 -7.37 3.61
CA ASP A 118 0.20 -8.05 3.42
C ASP A 118 1.34 -7.08 3.09
N SER A 119 1.06 -6.01 2.34
CA SER A 119 2.04 -4.98 1.98
C SER A 119 1.33 -3.67 1.63
N TYR A 120 1.91 -2.53 2.03
CA TYR A 120 1.48 -1.21 1.58
C TYR A 120 2.39 -0.70 0.48
N PHE A 121 1.78 -0.05 -0.49
CA PHE A 121 2.46 0.64 -1.57
C PHE A 121 1.97 2.08 -1.64
N ASP A 122 2.86 2.97 -2.02
CA ASP A 122 2.52 4.38 -2.23
C ASP A 122 3.28 4.97 -3.42
N THR A 123 2.71 6.04 -3.98
CA THR A 123 3.26 6.73 -5.16
C THR A 123 4.45 7.65 -4.86
N GLY A 124 4.85 7.77 -3.60
CA GLY A 124 5.57 8.93 -3.08
C GLY A 124 4.72 10.21 -3.11
N TRP A 125 5.21 11.27 -2.46
CA TRP A 125 4.61 12.60 -2.51
C TRP A 125 4.83 13.26 -3.87
N ARG A 126 3.76 13.85 -4.43
CA ARG A 126 3.78 14.56 -5.71
C ARG A 126 2.95 15.84 -5.60
N GLN A 127 3.20 16.83 -6.47
CA GLN A 127 2.37 18.04 -6.55
C GLN A 127 0.98 17.73 -7.10
N ASP A 128 0.91 16.82 -8.08
CA ASP A 128 -0.33 16.31 -8.66
C ASP A 128 -0.28 14.79 -8.81
N LEU A 129 -1.46 14.16 -8.77
CA LEU A 129 -1.65 12.73 -8.87
C LEU A 129 -2.82 12.41 -9.81
N SER A 130 -2.46 11.86 -10.97
CA SER A 130 -3.40 11.22 -11.88
C SER A 130 -3.37 9.71 -11.66
N LEU A 131 -4.55 9.13 -11.42
CA LEU A 131 -4.78 7.70 -11.39
C LEU A 131 -5.94 7.41 -12.34
N GLU A 132 -5.73 6.51 -13.28
CA GLU A 132 -6.72 6.15 -14.29
C GLU A 132 -7.61 5.02 -13.79
N LEU A 133 -8.93 5.17 -13.94
CA LEU A 133 -9.88 4.09 -13.66
C LEU A 133 -9.96 3.17 -14.88
N LYS A 134 -9.35 1.98 -14.80
CA LYS A 134 -9.39 0.96 -15.86
C LYS A 134 -9.73 -0.42 -15.30
N GLY A 135 -10.68 -1.09 -15.94
CA GLY A 135 -11.09 -2.46 -15.61
C GLY A 135 -12.58 -2.68 -15.79
N ARG A 136 -12.99 -3.94 -15.98
CA ARG A 136 -14.38 -4.37 -16.13
C ARG A 136 -14.96 -5.03 -14.88
N SER A 137 -14.13 -5.25 -13.87
CA SER A 137 -14.50 -5.75 -12.56
C SER A 137 -13.83 -4.96 -11.45
N VAL A 138 -14.34 -5.07 -10.22
CA VAL A 138 -13.72 -4.46 -9.02
C VAL A 138 -12.28 -4.96 -8.85
N ASP A 139 -12.03 -6.23 -9.09
CA ASP A 139 -10.72 -6.88 -9.03
C ASP A 139 -9.73 -6.32 -10.05
N GLU A 140 -10.17 -6.15 -11.30
CA GLU A 140 -9.35 -5.55 -12.36
C GLU A 140 -9.00 -4.10 -12.01
N ILE A 141 -9.96 -3.33 -11.52
CA ILE A 141 -9.75 -1.94 -11.12
C ILE A 141 -8.78 -1.85 -9.94
N TYR A 142 -8.96 -2.69 -8.93
CA TYR A 142 -8.06 -2.76 -7.78
C TYR A 142 -6.63 -3.11 -8.19
N LYS A 143 -6.45 -4.14 -9.03
CA LYS A 143 -5.13 -4.53 -9.56
C LYS A 143 -4.53 -3.40 -10.41
N ASN A 144 -5.35 -2.74 -11.23
CA ASN A 144 -4.91 -1.62 -12.04
C ASN A 144 -4.38 -0.45 -11.20
N TYR A 145 -5.08 -0.07 -10.12
CA TYR A 145 -4.55 0.93 -9.18
C TYR A 145 -3.29 0.45 -8.46
N LEU A 146 -3.25 -0.83 -8.05
CA LEU A 146 -2.06 -1.40 -7.41
C LEU A 146 -0.83 -1.28 -8.31
N TYR A 147 -0.96 -1.56 -9.61
CA TYR A 147 0.14 -1.42 -10.57
C TYR A 147 0.50 0.02 -10.92
N GLN A 148 -0.45 0.95 -10.86
CA GLN A 148 -0.15 2.38 -11.02
C GLN A 148 0.60 2.94 -9.79
N ILE A 149 0.24 2.46 -8.60
CA ILE A 149 0.84 2.88 -7.33
C ILE A 149 2.19 2.20 -7.10
N ALA A 150 2.32 0.95 -7.53
CA ALA A 150 3.52 0.13 -7.38
C ALA A 150 3.98 -0.42 -8.75
N PRO A 151 4.56 0.42 -9.64
CA PRO A 151 5.04 -0.02 -10.94
C PRO A 151 6.04 -1.17 -10.88
N GLN A 152 6.81 -1.28 -9.79
CA GLN A 152 7.74 -2.39 -9.55
C GLN A 152 7.05 -3.77 -9.53
N LEU A 153 5.75 -3.84 -9.30
CA LEU A 153 4.98 -5.09 -9.36
C LEU A 153 4.65 -5.52 -10.80
N GLN A 154 4.71 -4.61 -11.78
CA GLN A 154 4.33 -4.90 -13.18
C GLN A 154 5.30 -5.87 -13.86
N HIS A 155 6.55 -5.92 -13.41
CA HIS A 155 7.58 -6.81 -13.97
C HIS A 155 7.32 -8.29 -13.67
N VAL A 156 6.41 -8.63 -12.75
CA VAL A 156 6.28 -9.98 -12.18
C VAL A 156 5.03 -10.73 -12.67
N ALA A 157 4.67 -10.52 -13.93
CA ALA A 157 3.57 -11.14 -14.68
C ALA A 157 2.17 -10.55 -14.46
N TYR A 158 1.52 -10.27 -15.60
CA TYR A 158 0.15 -9.76 -15.73
C TYR A 158 -0.94 -10.66 -15.13
N THR A 159 -0.60 -11.87 -14.66
CA THR A 159 -1.57 -12.91 -14.29
C THR A 159 -1.82 -13.04 -12.79
N ASN A 160 -0.86 -12.75 -11.90
CA ASN A 160 -1.05 -12.95 -10.46
C ASN A 160 -0.38 -11.89 -9.57
N ALA A 161 -1.21 -10.99 -9.00
CA ALA A 161 -0.78 -9.96 -8.07
C ALA A 161 -0.11 -10.53 -6.80
N LYS A 162 -0.48 -11.74 -6.35
CA LYS A 162 0.15 -12.41 -5.20
C LYS A 162 1.62 -12.67 -5.45
N VAL A 163 1.93 -13.31 -6.58
CA VAL A 163 3.30 -13.64 -6.97
C VAL A 163 4.13 -12.36 -7.12
N ALA A 164 3.53 -11.31 -7.69
CA ALA A 164 4.20 -10.01 -7.79
C ALA A 164 4.58 -9.41 -6.43
N VAL A 165 3.66 -9.45 -5.47
CA VAL A 165 3.90 -8.95 -4.11
C VAL A 165 4.93 -9.79 -3.36
N GLU A 166 4.85 -11.13 -3.48
CA GLU A 166 5.80 -12.06 -2.86
C GLU A 166 7.22 -11.85 -3.39
N LYS A 167 7.42 -11.81 -4.72
CA LYS A 167 8.75 -11.52 -5.29
C LYS A 167 9.26 -10.14 -4.88
N ASN A 168 8.40 -9.12 -4.86
CA ASN A 168 8.83 -7.79 -4.43
C ASN A 168 9.31 -7.78 -2.96
N LYS A 169 8.68 -8.55 -2.08
CA LYS A 169 9.16 -8.70 -0.70
C LYS A 169 10.52 -9.39 -0.63
N GLU A 170 10.72 -10.44 -1.41
CA GLU A 170 12.00 -11.14 -1.48
C GLU A 170 13.10 -10.21 -2.02
N HIS A 171 12.81 -9.45 -3.08
CA HIS A 171 13.71 -8.43 -3.62
C HIS A 171 14.06 -7.36 -2.57
N GLN A 172 13.07 -6.87 -1.80
CA GLN A 172 13.32 -5.93 -0.71
C GLN A 172 14.18 -6.53 0.42
N LYS A 173 14.02 -7.83 0.71
CA LYS A 173 14.83 -8.54 1.71
C LYS A 173 16.28 -8.66 1.27
N LEU A 174 16.52 -9.06 0.02
CA LEU A 174 17.87 -9.15 -0.56
C LEU A 174 18.53 -7.77 -0.61
N GLN A 175 17.79 -6.74 -1.03
CA GLN A 175 18.31 -5.36 -1.04
C GLN A 175 18.75 -4.89 0.36
N LYS A 176 17.96 -5.17 1.40
CA LYS A 176 18.35 -4.84 2.78
C LYS A 176 19.61 -5.58 3.24
N GLN A 177 19.80 -6.83 2.82
CA GLN A 177 21.02 -7.58 3.09
C GLN A 177 22.22 -6.96 2.39
N ILE A 178 22.08 -6.58 1.11
CA ILE A 178 23.11 -5.86 0.35
C ILE A 178 23.49 -4.56 1.05
N ASP A 179 22.51 -3.76 1.49
CA ASP A 179 22.76 -2.49 2.19
C ASP A 179 23.48 -2.71 3.53
N ALA A 180 23.13 -3.76 4.26
CA ALA A 180 23.80 -4.13 5.51
C ALA A 180 25.26 -4.54 5.27
N ILE A 181 25.52 -5.37 4.26
CA ILE A 181 26.88 -5.79 3.88
C ILE A 181 27.69 -4.59 3.40
N ASN A 182 27.11 -3.69 2.60
CA ASN A 182 27.78 -2.45 2.17
C ASN A 182 28.22 -1.59 3.37
N ARG A 183 27.38 -1.47 4.40
CA ARG A 183 27.76 -0.78 5.65
C ARG A 183 28.87 -1.50 6.40
N GLN A 184 28.85 -2.83 6.43
CA GLN A 184 29.92 -3.63 7.05
C GLN A 184 31.25 -3.44 6.31
N ILE A 185 31.25 -3.50 4.97
CA ILE A 185 32.44 -3.25 4.13
C ILE A 185 33.00 -1.86 4.41
N ALA A 186 32.15 -0.83 4.50
CA ALA A 186 32.60 0.55 4.75
C ALA A 186 33.34 0.69 6.09
N ASN A 187 32.89 -0.03 7.13
CA ASN A 187 33.42 0.06 8.48
C ASN A 187 34.53 -0.98 8.79
N GLU A 188 34.82 -1.91 7.88
CA GLU A 188 35.79 -2.98 8.12
C GLU A 188 37.23 -2.54 7.75
N PRO A 189 38.19 -2.51 8.71
CA PRO A 189 39.57 -2.15 8.41
C PRO A 189 40.33 -3.25 7.65
N ALA A 190 40.05 -4.54 7.91
CA ALA A 190 40.84 -5.63 7.35
C ALA A 190 40.48 -5.92 5.88
N ILE A 191 41.48 -5.85 4.99
CA ILE A 191 41.31 -6.07 3.54
C ILE A 191 40.76 -7.48 3.24
N ALA A 192 41.25 -8.51 3.93
CA ALA A 192 40.79 -9.89 3.72
C ALA A 192 39.28 -10.03 3.99
N LYS A 193 38.79 -9.41 5.08
CA LYS A 193 37.38 -9.46 5.45
C LYS A 193 36.50 -8.59 4.56
N LYS A 194 37.03 -7.45 4.07
CA LYS A 194 36.37 -6.67 3.00
C LYS A 194 36.16 -7.48 1.72
N GLN A 195 37.16 -8.26 1.32
CA GLN A 195 37.06 -9.11 0.13
C GLN A 195 36.04 -10.24 0.30
N GLU A 196 35.97 -10.85 1.48
CA GLU A 196 34.96 -11.86 1.82
C GLU A 196 33.54 -11.28 1.75
N LEU A 197 33.30 -10.16 2.43
CA LEU A 197 32.01 -9.45 2.39
C LEU A 197 31.63 -9.02 0.96
N ALA A 198 32.60 -8.61 0.14
CA ALA A 198 32.36 -8.27 -1.26
C ALA A 198 31.93 -9.47 -2.10
N ARG A 199 32.44 -10.68 -1.82
CA ARG A 199 32.00 -11.92 -2.48
C ARG A 199 30.58 -12.29 -2.06
N GLU A 200 30.27 -12.21 -0.76
CA GLU A 200 28.91 -12.45 -0.25
C GLU A 200 27.91 -11.48 -0.89
N ARG A 201 28.24 -10.18 -0.95
CA ARG A 201 27.43 -9.18 -1.64
C ARG A 201 27.18 -9.54 -3.10
N PHE A 202 28.22 -9.97 -3.83
CA PHE A 202 28.10 -10.34 -5.23
C PHE A 202 27.15 -11.54 -5.44
N LEU A 203 27.22 -12.56 -4.58
CA LEU A 203 26.30 -13.70 -4.65
C LEU A 203 24.83 -13.28 -4.45
N ILE A 204 24.57 -12.40 -3.47
CA ILE A 204 23.23 -11.89 -3.20
C ILE A 204 22.73 -11.00 -4.37
N GLN A 205 23.61 -10.21 -4.99
CA GLN A 205 23.28 -9.43 -6.19
C GLN A 205 22.88 -10.34 -7.36
N GLN A 206 23.63 -11.42 -7.61
CA GLN A 206 23.29 -12.40 -8.64
C GLN A 206 21.95 -13.09 -8.36
N GLN A 207 21.67 -13.44 -7.10
CA GLN A 207 20.36 -13.98 -6.72
C GLN A 207 19.23 -12.99 -7.02
N MET A 208 19.43 -11.71 -6.71
CA MET A 208 18.43 -10.66 -6.94
C MET A 208 18.17 -10.41 -8.44
N GLU A 209 19.22 -10.40 -9.27
CA GLU A 209 19.11 -10.26 -10.72
C GLU A 209 18.37 -11.44 -11.37
N ASN A 210 18.58 -12.67 -10.89
CA ASN A 210 17.92 -13.87 -11.40
C ASN A 210 16.42 -13.98 -11.05
N MET A 211 15.88 -13.05 -10.26
CA MET A 211 14.46 -13.03 -9.87
C MET A 211 13.57 -12.21 -10.82
N VAL A 212 14.18 -11.37 -11.65
CA VAL A 212 13.52 -10.45 -12.60
C VAL A 212 13.13 -11.17 -13.88
#